data_AF-A0A2C3VH06-F1
#
_entry.id   AF-A0A2C3VH06-F1
#
_cell.length_a   1.000
_cell.length_b   1.000
_cell.length_c   1.000
_cell.angle_alpha   90.00
_cell.angle_beta   90.00
_cell.angle_gamma   90.00
#
_symmetry.space_group_name_H-M   'P 1'
#
loop_
_entity.id
_entity.type
_entity.pdbx_description
1 polymer ?
#
loop_
_entity_poly.entity_id
_entity_poly.type
_entity_poly.pdbx_seq_one_letter_code
_entity_poly.pdbx_strand_id
1 'polypeptide(L)'
;MKIAEREQAEFDKAIAQKRDQLGWIKENINLATFGMQRDVNKFVLVDGVPARMITNSTSHIRSIEPVTPEAFKQLNGYEMVALKNLSSIAYQKLKNGKDIEPNSDHFYRLMNKAEEGICADLFDSLINAPTDETHPEDCWKYYHTAKDRVDMIPKLAYEHMANRSEANIRALHNEARNLEMHIEECIKTQEIEGVNLNETTITLKTMEGDQL
;
A
#
# COMPACT_ATOMS: atom_id res chain seq x y z
N MET A 1 6.78 9.15 50.19
CA MET A 1 7.58 9.48 48.98
C MET A 1 7.62 8.33 47.98
N LYS A 2 8.13 7.13 48.31
CA LYS A 2 8.28 6.03 47.34
C LYS A 2 7.00 5.55 46.61
N ILE A 3 5.81 5.69 47.22
CA ILE A 3 4.54 5.26 46.60
C ILE A 3 4.06 6.29 45.58
N ALA A 4 4.03 7.57 45.94
CA ALA A 4 3.65 8.66 45.05
C ALA A 4 4.60 8.78 43.83
N GLU A 5 5.90 8.58 44.03
CA GLU A 5 6.88 8.54 42.93
C GLU A 5 6.63 7.35 41.98
N ARG A 6 6.20 6.21 42.52
CA ARG A 6 5.86 5.03 41.71
C ARG A 6 4.57 5.22 40.93
N GLU A 7 3.53 5.76 41.57
CA GLU A 7 2.24 6.07 40.91
C GLU A 7 2.43 7.12 39.81
N GLN A 8 3.25 8.14 40.04
CA GLN A 8 3.60 9.11 39.01
C GLN A 8 4.36 8.47 37.84
N ALA A 9 5.33 7.59 38.12
CA ALA A 9 6.07 6.90 37.07
C ALA A 9 5.19 5.95 36.24
N GLU A 10 4.22 5.28 36.88
CA GLU A 10 3.23 4.43 36.20
C GLU A 10 2.29 5.27 35.31
N PHE A 11 1.84 6.41 35.80
CA PHE A 11 1.08 7.39 35.03
C PHE A 11 1.85 7.91 33.81
N ASP A 12 3.08 8.38 34.01
CA ASP A 12 3.90 8.92 32.94
C ASP A 12 4.17 7.87 31.85
N LYS A 13 4.41 6.61 32.26
CA LYS A 13 4.59 5.49 31.34
C LYS A 13 3.32 5.21 30.53
N ALA A 14 2.15 5.21 31.16
CA ALA A 14 0.88 4.97 30.47
C ALA A 14 0.56 6.10 29.48
N ILE A 15 0.82 7.36 29.85
CA ILE A 15 0.66 8.51 28.95
C ILE A 15 1.63 8.42 27.77
N ALA A 16 2.89 8.01 27.99
CA ALA A 16 3.85 7.80 26.92
C ALA A 16 3.35 6.74 25.92
N GLN A 17 2.87 5.60 26.40
CA GLN A 17 2.30 4.55 25.54
C GLN A 17 1.11 5.04 24.71
N LYS A 18 0.20 5.81 25.31
CA LYS A 18 -0.94 6.41 24.58
C LYS A 18 -0.48 7.42 23.52
N ARG A 19 0.56 8.20 23.81
CA ARG A 19 1.16 9.13 22.83
C ARG A 19 1.84 8.40 21.69
N ASP A 20 2.52 7.28 21.96
CA ASP A 20 3.12 6.44 20.93
C ASP A 20 2.05 5.84 20.02
N GLN A 21 0.95 5.35 20.59
CA GLN A 21 -0.21 4.87 19.83
C GLN A 21 -0.82 5.99 18.97
N LEU A 22 -0.98 7.21 19.51
CA LEU A 22 -1.44 8.35 18.74
C LEU A 22 -0.50 8.69 17.58
N GLY A 23 0.82 8.59 17.80
CA GLY A 23 1.83 8.75 16.76
C GLY A 23 1.64 7.76 15.62
N TRP A 24 1.42 6.48 15.95
CA TRP A 24 1.15 5.43 14.96
C TRP A 24 -0.15 5.68 14.17
N ILE A 25 -1.24 6.08 14.84
CA ILE A 25 -2.50 6.41 14.15
C ILE A 25 -2.29 7.60 13.19
N LYS A 26 -1.56 8.63 13.60
CA LYS A 26 -1.25 9.80 12.75
C LYS A 26 -0.42 9.42 11.54
N GLU A 27 0.54 8.52 11.70
CA GLU A 27 1.32 7.98 10.59
C GLU A 27 0.42 7.20 9.61
N ASN A 28 -0.50 6.37 10.11
CA ASN A 28 -1.47 5.67 9.28
C ASN A 28 -2.42 6.61 8.54
N ILE A 29 -2.86 7.70 9.16
CA ILE A 29 -3.65 8.74 8.47
C ILE A 29 -2.86 9.32 7.29
N ASN A 30 -1.58 9.65 7.52
CA ASN A 30 -0.69 10.18 6.50
C ASN A 30 -0.50 9.15 5.35
N LEU A 31 -0.25 7.88 5.67
CA LEU A 31 -0.11 6.82 4.68
C LEU A 31 -1.41 6.57 3.90
N ALA A 32 -2.56 6.53 4.57
CA ALA A 32 -3.86 6.34 3.92
C ALA A 32 -4.21 7.50 2.98
N THR A 33 -3.83 8.72 3.34
CA THR A 33 -4.12 9.94 2.57
C THR A 33 -3.15 10.12 1.40
N PHE A 34 -1.85 9.96 1.65
CA PHE A 34 -0.81 10.32 0.70
C PHE A 34 -0.15 9.13 0.03
N GLY A 35 -0.25 7.92 0.58
CA GLY A 35 0.44 6.71 0.08
C GLY A 35 1.93 6.69 0.33
N MET A 36 2.55 5.59 -0.08
CA MET A 36 4.00 5.37 0.10
C MET A 36 4.84 5.91 -1.06
N GLN A 37 4.23 6.09 -2.23
CA GLN A 37 4.91 6.39 -3.49
C GLN A 37 4.62 7.80 -3.98
N ARG A 38 4.92 8.79 -3.15
CA ARG A 38 4.67 10.21 -3.46
C ARG A 38 5.77 10.78 -4.35
N ASP A 39 5.38 11.49 -5.40
CA ASP A 39 6.29 12.22 -6.30
C ASP A 39 7.43 11.34 -6.83
N VAL A 40 7.12 10.08 -7.11
CA VAL A 40 8.08 9.06 -7.56
C VAL A 40 8.16 9.07 -9.08
N ASN A 41 9.37 8.84 -9.59
CA ASN A 41 9.63 8.55 -10.99
C ASN A 41 10.49 7.27 -11.04
N LYS A 42 9.88 6.13 -11.38
CA LYS A 42 10.54 4.82 -11.33
C LYS A 42 10.18 3.97 -12.54
N PHE A 43 10.99 2.94 -12.80
CA PHE A 43 10.63 1.88 -13.73
C PHE A 43 9.88 0.77 -13.02
N VAL A 44 8.85 0.25 -13.69
CA VAL A 44 8.07 -0.92 -13.28
C VAL A 44 7.97 -1.90 -14.45
N LEU A 45 7.72 -3.16 -14.16
CA LEU A 45 7.55 -4.20 -15.17
C LEU A 45 6.06 -4.58 -15.21
N VAL A 46 5.39 -4.27 -16.31
CA VAL A 46 3.97 -4.54 -16.51
C VAL A 46 3.86 -5.69 -17.49
N ASP A 47 3.47 -6.88 -17.02
CA ASP A 47 3.39 -8.11 -17.85
C ASP A 47 4.65 -8.36 -18.70
N GLY A 48 5.84 -8.07 -18.15
CA GLY A 48 7.13 -8.23 -18.83
C GLY A 48 7.58 -7.04 -19.70
N VAL A 49 6.74 -6.03 -19.89
CA VAL A 49 7.06 -4.78 -20.58
C VAL A 49 7.56 -3.74 -19.57
N PRO A 50 8.78 -3.21 -19.70
CA PRO A 50 9.24 -2.15 -18.83
C PRO A 50 8.49 -0.86 -19.14
N ALA A 51 7.98 -0.19 -18.10
CA ALA A 51 7.31 1.10 -18.20
C ALA A 51 7.87 2.09 -17.19
N ARG A 52 7.88 3.37 -17.55
CA ARG A 52 8.21 4.49 -16.66
C ARG A 52 6.92 4.95 -15.99
N MET A 53 6.84 4.82 -14.68
CA MET A 53 5.72 5.28 -13.87
C MET A 53 6.09 6.56 -13.12
N ILE A 54 5.22 7.57 -13.22
CA ILE A 54 5.34 8.84 -12.51
C ILE A 54 4.09 9.03 -11.65
N THR A 55 4.29 9.35 -10.37
CA THR A 55 3.21 9.59 -9.42
C THR A 55 3.16 11.05 -8.98
N ASN A 56 2.02 11.46 -8.40
CA ASN A 56 1.85 12.76 -7.77
C ASN A 56 2.09 12.71 -6.24
N SER A 57 1.85 13.83 -5.55
CA SER A 57 2.05 13.97 -4.11
C SER A 57 1.11 13.12 -3.24
N THR A 58 0.04 12.55 -3.82
CA THR A 58 -0.89 11.63 -3.15
C THR A 58 -0.72 10.19 -3.60
N SER A 59 0.40 9.87 -4.26
CA SER A 59 0.77 8.55 -4.81
C SER A 59 -0.15 8.03 -5.92
N HIS A 60 -1.00 8.86 -6.50
CA HIS A 60 -1.76 8.46 -7.69
C HIS A 60 -0.87 8.51 -8.93
N ILE A 61 -1.05 7.55 -9.83
CA ILE A 61 -0.32 7.51 -11.08
C ILE A 61 -0.75 8.71 -11.93
N ARG A 62 0.23 9.52 -12.33
CA ARG A 62 0.05 10.65 -13.23
C ARG A 62 0.31 10.25 -14.67
N SER A 63 1.32 9.43 -14.90
CA SER A 63 1.61 8.85 -16.21
C SER A 63 2.30 7.50 -16.05
N ILE A 64 2.03 6.62 -17.00
CA ILE A 64 2.78 5.38 -17.18
C ILE A 64 3.03 5.17 -18.68
N GLU A 65 4.29 5.01 -19.06
CA GLU A 65 4.67 4.93 -20.48
C GLU A 65 5.63 3.76 -20.70
N PRO A 66 5.34 2.83 -21.64
CA PRO A 66 6.27 1.77 -22.01
C PRO A 66 7.60 2.34 -22.50
N VAL A 67 8.70 1.72 -22.11
CA VAL A 67 10.04 2.12 -22.56
C VAL A 67 10.29 1.53 -23.94
N THR A 68 10.19 2.37 -24.97
CA THR A 68 10.53 1.99 -26.35
C THR A 68 12.05 1.98 -26.57
N PRO A 69 12.55 1.36 -27.65
CA PRO A 69 13.96 1.44 -28.04
C PRO A 69 14.47 2.88 -28.21
N GLU A 70 13.62 3.80 -28.70
CA GLU A 70 13.93 5.22 -28.85
C GLU A 70 14.04 5.91 -27.50
N ALA A 71 13.09 5.67 -26.60
CA ALA A 71 13.13 6.20 -25.24
C ALA A 71 14.34 5.66 -24.46
N PHE A 72 14.67 4.38 -24.65
CA PHE A 72 15.83 3.74 -24.02
C PHE A 72 17.15 4.45 -24.36
N LYS A 73 17.32 4.89 -25.62
CA LYS A 73 18.52 5.64 -26.06
C LYS A 73 18.67 7.00 -25.37
N GLN A 74 17.59 7.55 -24.83
CA GLN A 74 17.57 8.84 -24.15
C GLN A 74 17.78 8.71 -22.63
N LEU A 75 17.77 7.50 -22.09
CA LEU A 75 17.96 7.27 -20.66
C LEU A 75 19.38 7.66 -20.23
N ASN A 76 19.49 8.22 -19.03
CA ASN A 76 20.80 8.47 -18.43
C ASN A 76 21.38 7.17 -17.83
N GLY A 77 22.65 7.22 -17.40
CA GLY A 77 23.34 6.04 -16.86
C GLY A 77 22.69 5.44 -15.62
N TYR A 78 22.08 6.25 -14.74
CA TYR A 78 21.36 5.77 -13.56
C TYR A 78 20.07 5.04 -13.95
N GLU A 79 19.29 5.62 -14.87
CA GLU A 79 18.06 5.02 -15.39
C GLU A 79 18.33 3.69 -16.11
N MET A 80 19.43 3.61 -16.87
CA MET A 80 19.87 2.36 -17.49
C MET A 80 20.20 1.26 -16.48
N VAL A 81 20.86 1.62 -15.36
CA VAL A 81 21.15 0.67 -14.27
C VAL A 81 19.87 0.24 -13.58
N ALA A 82 18.95 1.16 -13.30
CA ALA A 82 17.65 0.84 -12.71
C ALA A 82 16.87 -0.15 -13.58
N LEU A 83 16.81 0.08 -14.89
CA LEU A 83 16.14 -0.81 -15.83
C LEU A 83 16.81 -2.19 -15.92
N LYS A 84 18.14 -2.23 -15.91
CA LYS A 84 18.91 -3.49 -15.90
C LYS A 84 18.66 -4.31 -14.63
N ASN A 85 18.52 -3.65 -13.48
CA ASN A 85 18.21 -4.29 -12.20
C ASN A 85 16.76 -4.78 -12.15
N LEU A 86 15.83 -4.04 -12.76
CA LEU A 86 14.43 -4.43 -12.87
C LEU A 86 14.26 -5.67 -13.77
N SER A 87 14.86 -5.66 -14.97
CA SER A 87 14.86 -6.80 -15.88
C SER A 87 16.07 -6.77 -16.81
N SER A 88 17.00 -7.69 -16.58
CA SER A 88 18.20 -7.85 -17.40
C SER A 88 17.86 -8.23 -18.86
N ILE A 89 16.79 -9.02 -19.05
CA ILE A 89 16.31 -9.44 -20.36
C ILE A 89 15.74 -8.24 -21.13
N ALA A 90 14.87 -7.45 -20.49
CA ALA A 90 14.29 -6.27 -21.11
C ALA A 90 15.37 -5.25 -21.48
N TYR A 91 16.33 -5.04 -20.59
CA TYR A 91 17.49 -4.19 -20.86
C TYR A 91 18.28 -4.64 -22.09
N GLN A 92 18.58 -5.94 -22.23
CA GLN A 92 19.29 -6.45 -23.41
C GLN A 92 18.47 -6.33 -24.69
N LYS A 93 17.16 -6.57 -24.65
CA LYS A 93 16.29 -6.37 -25.83
C LYS A 93 16.32 -4.92 -26.30
N LEU A 94 16.08 -3.98 -25.39
CA LEU A 94 16.08 -2.53 -25.69
C LEU A 94 17.44 -2.02 -26.15
N LYS A 95 18.53 -2.49 -25.51
CA LYS A 95 19.91 -2.18 -25.93
C LYS A 95 20.19 -2.61 -27.37
N ASN A 96 19.60 -3.73 -27.81
CA ASN A 96 19.70 -4.23 -29.18
C ASN A 96 18.66 -3.62 -30.14
N GLY A 97 17.91 -2.59 -29.70
CA GLY A 97 16.93 -1.90 -30.53
C GLY A 97 15.66 -2.72 -30.78
N LYS A 98 15.34 -3.69 -29.92
CA LYS A 98 14.15 -4.54 -30.07
C LYS A 98 13.02 -4.06 -29.19
N ASP A 99 11.83 -3.97 -29.77
CA ASP A 99 10.59 -3.78 -29.02
C ASP A 99 10.31 -4.96 -28.10
N ILE A 100 9.57 -4.67 -27.02
CA ILE A 100 9.08 -5.65 -26.07
C ILE A 100 7.57 -5.60 -26.15
N GLU A 101 6.99 -6.63 -26.76
CA GLU A 101 5.55 -6.75 -26.90
C GLU A 101 4.91 -7.25 -25.59
N PRO A 102 3.70 -6.80 -25.27
CA PRO A 102 2.92 -7.33 -24.14
C PRO A 102 2.65 -8.83 -24.28
N ASN A 103 2.70 -9.55 -23.16
CA ASN A 103 2.45 -10.98 -23.15
C ASN A 103 0.95 -11.34 -23.15
N SER A 104 0.05 -10.41 -22.79
CA SER A 104 -1.38 -10.68 -22.70
C SER A 104 -2.25 -9.41 -22.69
N ASP A 105 -3.58 -9.58 -22.79
CA ASP A 105 -4.56 -8.50 -22.63
C ASP A 105 -4.56 -7.86 -21.23
N HIS A 106 -4.02 -8.55 -20.23
CA HIS A 106 -3.92 -8.04 -18.87
C HIS A 106 -3.06 -6.78 -18.80
N PHE A 107 -1.98 -6.71 -19.58
CA PHE A 107 -1.19 -5.50 -19.79
C PHE A 107 -2.07 -4.29 -20.12
N TYR A 108 -2.91 -4.38 -21.14
CA TYR A 108 -3.74 -3.24 -21.58
C TYR A 108 -4.78 -2.85 -20.52
N ARG A 109 -5.32 -3.82 -19.78
CA ARG A 109 -6.21 -3.54 -18.64
C ARG A 109 -5.49 -2.79 -17.53
N LEU A 110 -4.25 -3.18 -17.21
CA LEU A 110 -3.41 -2.50 -16.22
C LEU A 110 -3.06 -1.08 -16.67
N MET A 111 -2.67 -0.91 -17.93
CA MET A 111 -2.38 0.42 -18.49
C MET A 111 -3.60 1.34 -18.43
N ASN A 112 -4.80 0.85 -18.79
CA ASN A 112 -6.04 1.62 -18.65
C ASN A 112 -6.30 2.03 -17.19
N LYS A 113 -6.12 1.12 -16.22
CA LYS A 113 -6.27 1.46 -14.79
C LYS A 113 -5.27 2.52 -14.34
N ALA A 114 -4.03 2.44 -14.82
CA ALA A 114 -3.02 3.43 -14.50
C ALA A 114 -3.34 4.81 -15.11
N GLU A 115 -3.91 4.85 -16.32
CA GLU A 115 -4.43 6.07 -16.96
C GLU A 115 -5.65 6.67 -16.22
N GLU A 116 -6.50 5.83 -15.62
CA GLU A 116 -7.56 6.25 -14.70
C GLU A 116 -7.00 6.88 -13.40
N GLY A 117 -5.69 6.82 -13.20
CA GLY A 117 -5.00 7.49 -12.10
C GLY A 117 -5.12 6.76 -10.78
N ILE A 118 -5.20 5.42 -10.78
CA ILE A 118 -5.23 4.66 -9.51
C ILE A 118 -3.97 4.90 -8.66
N CYS A 119 -4.07 4.58 -7.37
CA CYS A 119 -2.93 4.64 -6.46
C CYS A 119 -1.81 3.69 -6.91
N ALA A 120 -0.56 4.15 -6.87
CA ALA A 120 0.61 3.37 -7.27
C ALA A 120 0.83 2.13 -6.40
N ASP A 121 0.53 2.19 -5.10
CA ASP A 121 0.59 1.01 -4.21
C ASP A 121 -0.41 -0.08 -4.65
N LEU A 122 -1.62 0.32 -5.04
CA LEU A 122 -2.61 -0.59 -5.62
C LEU A 122 -2.10 -1.14 -6.96
N PHE A 123 -1.60 -0.28 -7.84
CA PHE A 123 -1.07 -0.71 -9.13
C PHE A 123 0.09 -1.71 -8.98
N ASP A 124 1.03 -1.45 -8.08
CA ASP A 124 2.14 -2.34 -7.76
C ASP A 124 1.64 -3.71 -7.26
N SER A 125 0.55 -3.76 -6.49
CA SER A 125 -0.05 -5.04 -6.08
C SER A 125 -0.69 -5.81 -7.24
N LEU A 126 -1.22 -5.11 -8.26
CA LEU A 126 -1.84 -5.73 -9.44
C LEU A 126 -0.77 -6.25 -10.43
N ILE A 127 0.29 -5.48 -10.68
CA ILE A 127 1.36 -5.94 -11.60
C ILE A 127 2.18 -7.10 -11.03
N ASN A 128 2.23 -7.23 -9.69
CA ASN A 128 2.91 -8.31 -8.98
C ASN A 128 1.93 -9.37 -8.45
N ALA A 129 0.76 -9.49 -9.06
CA ALA A 129 -0.24 -10.48 -8.66
C ALA A 129 0.37 -11.91 -8.67
N PRO A 130 0.18 -12.71 -7.61
CA PRO A 130 0.73 -14.06 -7.54
C PRO A 130 0.23 -14.96 -8.67
N THR A 131 1.15 -15.63 -9.35
CA THR A 131 0.88 -16.57 -10.44
C THR A 131 1.35 -17.97 -10.07
N ASP A 132 0.91 -18.98 -10.83
CA ASP A 132 1.41 -20.35 -10.64
C ASP A 132 2.92 -20.48 -10.92
N GLU A 133 3.52 -19.54 -11.65
CA GLU A 133 4.96 -19.50 -11.87
C GLU A 133 5.73 -18.92 -10.68
N THR A 134 5.15 -17.92 -10.01
CA THR A 134 5.81 -17.22 -8.88
C THR A 134 5.51 -17.88 -7.53
N HIS A 135 4.33 -18.49 -7.39
CA HIS A 135 3.85 -19.13 -6.15
C HIS A 135 3.21 -20.50 -6.45
N PRO A 136 3.99 -21.48 -6.94
CA PRO A 136 3.47 -22.74 -7.50
C PRO A 136 2.70 -23.61 -6.50
N GLU A 137 3.01 -23.52 -5.21
CA GLU A 137 2.43 -24.38 -4.19
C GLU A 137 1.11 -23.83 -3.62
N ASP A 138 0.92 -22.51 -3.61
CA ASP A 138 -0.17 -21.89 -2.90
C ASP A 138 -0.69 -20.56 -3.45
N CYS A 139 -0.48 -20.29 -4.73
CA CYS A 139 -1.06 -19.17 -5.48
C CYS A 139 -2.53 -18.90 -5.12
N TRP A 140 -3.36 -19.94 -4.97
CA TRP A 140 -4.79 -19.82 -4.62
C TRP A 140 -5.06 -19.09 -3.29
N LYS A 141 -4.14 -19.14 -2.32
CA LYS A 141 -4.32 -18.50 -1.00
C LYS A 141 -4.29 -16.97 -1.09
N TYR A 142 -3.70 -16.42 -2.13
CA TYR A 142 -3.55 -14.98 -2.34
C TYR A 142 -4.79 -14.32 -2.96
N TYR A 143 -5.83 -15.08 -3.24
CA TYR A 143 -7.07 -14.60 -3.87
C TYR A 143 -8.28 -14.90 -2.97
N HIS A 144 -9.29 -14.01 -2.97
CA HIS A 144 -10.53 -14.27 -2.23
C HIS A 144 -11.40 -15.30 -2.96
N THR A 145 -11.46 -15.21 -4.29
CA THR A 145 -12.27 -16.09 -5.12
C THR A 145 -11.51 -16.62 -6.33
N ALA A 146 -12.05 -17.67 -6.96
CA ALA A 146 -11.52 -18.17 -8.23
C ALA A 146 -11.60 -17.12 -9.35
N LYS A 147 -12.63 -16.26 -9.32
CA LYS A 147 -12.76 -15.15 -10.28
C LYS A 147 -11.63 -14.15 -10.10
N ASP A 148 -11.30 -13.77 -8.87
CA ASP A 148 -10.21 -12.82 -8.60
C ASP A 148 -8.86 -13.37 -9.07
N ARG A 149 -8.66 -14.69 -8.97
CA ARG A 149 -7.46 -15.34 -9.56
C ARG A 149 -7.42 -15.21 -11.08
N VAL A 150 -8.56 -15.44 -11.75
CA VAL A 150 -8.65 -15.28 -13.22
C VAL A 150 -8.43 -13.82 -13.64
N ASP A 151 -8.98 -12.88 -12.86
CA ASP A 151 -8.87 -11.44 -13.09
C ASP A 151 -7.55 -10.84 -12.54
N MET A 152 -6.69 -11.66 -11.91
CA MET A 152 -5.42 -11.27 -11.28
C MET A 152 -5.56 -10.13 -10.26
N ILE A 153 -6.57 -10.21 -9.39
CA ILE A 153 -6.84 -9.26 -8.31
C ILE A 153 -6.50 -9.90 -6.95
N PRO A 154 -5.27 -9.75 -6.42
CA PRO A 154 -4.89 -10.37 -5.15
C PRO A 154 -5.59 -9.71 -3.95
N LYS A 155 -5.65 -10.42 -2.82
CA LYS A 155 -6.14 -9.92 -1.53
C LYS A 155 -5.49 -8.58 -1.14
N LEU A 156 -4.19 -8.46 -1.38
CA LEU A 156 -3.43 -7.24 -1.09
C LEU A 156 -3.97 -6.02 -1.86
N ALA A 157 -4.50 -6.19 -3.07
CA ALA A 157 -5.12 -5.11 -3.82
C ALA A 157 -6.38 -4.59 -3.10
N TYR A 158 -7.20 -5.47 -2.55
CA TYR A 158 -8.36 -5.09 -1.74
C TYR A 158 -7.94 -4.38 -0.45
N GLU A 159 -6.86 -4.83 0.19
CA GLU A 159 -6.32 -4.15 1.38
C GLU A 159 -5.88 -2.72 1.04
N HIS A 160 -5.17 -2.51 -0.07
CA HIS A 160 -4.80 -1.16 -0.52
C HIS A 160 -6.02 -0.28 -0.81
N MET A 161 -7.05 -0.84 -1.46
CA MET A 161 -8.31 -0.13 -1.71
C MET A 161 -9.03 0.24 -0.40
N ALA A 162 -9.13 -0.70 0.55
CA ALA A 162 -9.79 -0.49 1.83
C ALA A 162 -9.05 0.55 2.69
N ASN A 163 -7.73 0.43 2.79
CA ASN A 163 -6.88 1.33 3.57
C ASN A 163 -6.97 2.79 3.09
N ARG A 164 -7.16 3.00 1.78
CA ARG A 164 -7.29 4.33 1.18
C ARG A 164 -8.72 4.82 1.02
N SER A 165 -9.70 4.04 1.48
CA SER A 165 -11.10 4.46 1.42
C SER A 165 -11.37 5.67 2.32
N GLU A 166 -12.28 6.54 1.90
CA GLU A 166 -12.72 7.67 2.72
C GLU A 166 -13.26 7.23 4.09
N ALA A 167 -13.91 6.07 4.13
CA ALA A 167 -14.42 5.47 5.36
C ALA A 167 -13.28 5.13 6.33
N ASN A 168 -12.21 4.50 5.85
CA ASN A 168 -11.05 4.18 6.68
C ASN A 168 -10.33 5.44 7.16
N ILE A 169 -10.09 6.41 6.27
CA ILE A 169 -9.45 7.68 6.63
C ILE A 169 -10.27 8.41 7.72
N ARG A 170 -11.60 8.45 7.58
CA ARG A 170 -12.49 9.03 8.58
C ARG A 170 -12.44 8.27 9.91
N ALA A 171 -12.41 6.94 9.88
CA ALA A 171 -12.30 6.12 11.08
C ALA A 171 -11.00 6.42 11.84
N LEU A 172 -9.87 6.47 11.15
CA LEU A 172 -8.57 6.81 11.74
C LEU A 172 -8.55 8.22 12.35
N HIS A 173 -9.15 9.22 11.67
CA HIS A 173 -9.27 10.56 12.23
C HIS A 173 -10.12 10.60 13.51
N ASN A 174 -11.22 9.85 13.56
CA ASN A 174 -12.05 9.75 14.75
C ASN A 174 -11.29 9.06 15.89
N GLU A 175 -10.55 7.98 15.59
CA GLU A 175 -9.73 7.28 16.57
C GLU A 175 -8.64 8.19 17.16
N ALA A 176 -7.92 8.93 16.31
CA ALA A 176 -6.92 9.89 16.73
C ALA A 176 -7.52 10.96 17.65
N ARG A 177 -8.66 11.54 17.26
CA ARG A 177 -9.35 12.57 18.05
C ARG A 177 -9.81 12.05 19.41
N ASN A 178 -10.39 10.85 19.45
CA ASN A 178 -10.85 10.23 20.69
C ASN A 178 -9.66 9.96 21.63
N LEU A 179 -8.53 9.46 21.09
CA LEU A 179 -7.32 9.22 21.88
C LEU A 179 -6.68 10.53 22.37
N GLU A 180 -6.69 11.59 21.57
CA GLU A 180 -6.25 12.93 21.99
C GLU A 180 -7.09 13.46 23.16
N MET A 181 -8.41 13.38 23.06
CA MET A 181 -9.32 13.77 24.15
C MET A 181 -9.07 12.94 25.42
N HIS A 182 -8.88 11.63 25.27
CA HIS A 182 -8.60 10.73 26.39
C HIS A 182 -7.28 11.05 27.09
N ILE A 183 -6.22 11.34 26.32
CA ILE A 183 -4.91 11.74 26.87
C ILE A 183 -5.06 13.06 27.63
N GLU A 184 -5.79 14.04 27.07
CA GLU A 184 -6.02 15.33 27.73
C GLU A 184 -6.80 15.16 29.04
N GLU A 185 -7.82 14.31 29.05
CA GLU A 185 -8.59 13.99 30.25
C GLU A 185 -7.73 13.33 31.32
N CYS A 186 -6.95 12.30 30.98
CA CYS A 186 -6.03 11.65 31.92
C CYS A 186 -5.03 12.65 32.54
N ILE A 187 -4.50 13.59 31.73
CA ILE A 187 -3.59 14.63 32.22
C ILE A 187 -4.29 15.58 33.19
N LYS A 188 -5.56 15.93 32.91
CA LYS A 188 -6.35 16.83 33.75
C LYS A 188 -6.77 16.18 35.07
N THR A 189 -7.14 14.90 35.06
CA THR A 189 -7.60 14.17 36.24
C THR A 189 -6.47 13.53 37.04
N GLN A 190 -5.29 13.36 36.42
CA GLN A 190 -4.19 12.53 36.94
C GLN A 190 -4.59 11.07 37.19
N GLU A 191 -5.63 10.61 36.50
CA GLU A 191 -6.15 9.25 36.60
C GLU A 191 -6.00 8.54 35.25
N ILE A 192 -5.57 7.28 35.29
CA ILE A 192 -5.58 6.41 34.12
C ILE A 192 -6.92 5.70 34.10
N GLU A 193 -7.89 6.24 33.37
CA GLU A 193 -9.05 5.42 33.02
C GLU A 193 -8.62 4.34 32.02
N GLY A 194 -8.93 3.08 32.35
CA GLY A 194 -8.69 1.93 31.50
C GLY A 194 -9.54 2.02 30.25
N VAL A 195 -8.98 2.51 29.15
CA VAL A 195 -9.62 2.35 27.84
C VAL A 195 -9.60 0.87 27.50
N ASN A 196 -10.73 0.20 27.66
CA ASN A 196 -10.90 -1.17 27.21
C ASN A 196 -11.05 -1.14 25.68
N LEU A 197 -9.93 -1.10 24.97
CA LEU A 197 -9.88 -1.08 23.50
C LEU A 197 -10.30 -2.43 22.85
N ASN A 198 -10.62 -3.45 23.65
CA ASN A 198 -11.01 -4.77 23.17
C ASN A 198 -12.39 -4.83 22.48
N GLU A 199 -13.17 -3.75 22.47
CA GLU A 199 -14.46 -3.74 21.77
C GLU A 199 -14.39 -3.26 20.32
N THR A 200 -13.22 -2.80 19.82
CA THR A 200 -13.01 -2.67 18.37
C THR A 200 -12.46 -3.99 17.81
N THR A 201 -13.17 -5.09 18.10
CA THR A 201 -13.12 -6.23 17.20
C THR A 201 -13.79 -5.75 15.92
N ILE A 202 -12.97 -5.30 14.95
CA ILE A 202 -13.39 -5.27 13.56
C ILE A 202 -13.90 -6.68 13.29
N THR A 203 -15.22 -6.80 13.21
CA THR A 203 -15.85 -7.97 12.67
C THR A 203 -15.43 -7.97 11.21
N LEU A 204 -14.30 -8.61 10.92
CA LEU A 204 -14.12 -9.28 9.65
C LEU A 204 -15.28 -10.27 9.61
N LYS A 205 -16.43 -9.82 9.09
CA LYS A 205 -17.43 -10.73 8.55
C LYS A 205 -16.67 -11.49 7.47
N THR A 206 -16.15 -12.65 7.85
CA THR A 206 -16.04 -13.77 6.95
C THR A 206 -17.39 -13.84 6.27
N MET A 207 -17.41 -13.50 4.98
CA MET A 207 -18.47 -13.93 4.08
C MET A 207 -18.35 -15.45 3.96
N GLU A 208 -18.72 -16.17 5.02
CA GLU A 208 -19.16 -17.54 4.86
C GLU A 208 -20.52 -17.43 4.19
N GLY A 209 -20.53 -17.82 2.92
CA GLY A 209 -21.71 -17.86 2.11
C GLY A 209 -22.79 -18.70 2.77
N ASP A 210 -23.99 -18.13 2.80
CA ASP A 210 -25.22 -18.88 2.89
C ASP A 210 -25.17 -20.01 1.85
N GLN A 211 -25.14 -21.23 2.36
CA GLN A 211 -25.48 -22.40 1.57
C GLN A 211 -26.98 -22.36 1.27
N LEU A 212 -27.30 -22.20 -0.01
CA LEU A 212 -28.50 -22.77 -0.64
C LEU A 212 -28.03 -23.66 -1.79
#